data_AF-A0A1J1C5P0-F1
#
_entry.id   AF-A0A1J1C5P0-F1
#
_cell.length_a   1.000
_cell.length_b   1.000
_cell.length_c   1.000
_cell.angle_alpha   90.00
_cell.angle_beta   90.00
_cell.angle_gamma   90.00
#
_symmetry.space_group_name_H-M   'P 1'
#
loop_
_entity.id
_entity.type
_entity.pdbx_description
1 polymer ?
#
loop_
_entity_poly.entity_id
_entity_poly.type
_entity_poly.pdbx_seq_one_letter_code
_entity_poly.pdbx_strand_id
1 'polypeptide(L)' 'MEMLKAAGYEFFYLKSTRGEKTPDYLVRTKEGDFVVEIGGKGKGRLQFKGIKENRKMIFAHAARVGDLKRPLFLLGFLT' A
#
# COMPACT_ATOMS: atom_id res chain seq x y z
N MET A 1 5.70 -9.09 0.27
CA MET A 1 6.14 -8.38 -0.95
C MET A 1 6.41 -9.32 -2.13
N GLU A 2 6.54 -10.63 -1.92
CA GLU A 2 6.74 -11.63 -2.99
C GLU A 2 5.78 -11.48 -4.19
N MET A 3 4.51 -11.13 -3.97
CA MET A 3 3.54 -10.95 -5.06
C MET A 3 3.88 -9.78 -5.99
N LEU A 4 4.37 -8.65 -5.47
CA LEU A 4 4.79 -7.52 -6.30
C LEU A 4 6.04 -7.87 -7.10
N LYS A 5 6.99 -8.56 -6.45
CA LYS A 5 8.21 -9.04 -7.10
C LYS A 5 7.89 -10.04 -8.21
N ALA A 6 7.00 -10.99 -7.96
CA ALA A 6 6.55 -11.98 -8.94
C ALA A 6 5.80 -11.34 -10.12
N ALA A 7 5.03 -10.29 -9.87
CA ALA A 7 4.35 -9.52 -10.91
C ALA A 7 5.25 -8.48 -11.60
N GLY A 8 6.52 -8.37 -11.22
CA GLY A 8 7.49 -7.48 -11.87
C GLY A 8 7.33 -6.00 -11.54
N TYR A 9 6.64 -5.64 -10.45
CA TYR A 9 6.55 -4.24 -10.02
C TYR A 9 7.85 -3.75 -9.40
N GLU A 10 8.21 -2.51 -9.71
CA GLU A 10 9.21 -1.76 -8.97
C GLU A 10 8.56 -1.18 -7.70
N PHE A 11 9.13 -1.47 -6.53
CA PHE A 11 8.62 -0.98 -5.26
C PHE A 11 9.75 -0.61 -4.29
N PHE A 12 9.47 0.36 -3.44
CA PHE A 12 10.42 0.91 -2.47
C PHE A 12 9.82 0.85 -1.08
N TYR A 13 10.58 0.31 -0.13
CA TYR A 13 10.22 0.40 1.28
C TYR A 13 10.50 1.80 1.78
N LEU A 14 9.47 2.48 2.30
CA LEU A 14 9.60 3.83 2.80
C LEU A 14 9.89 3.78 4.30
N LYS A 15 11.10 4.16 4.69
CA LYS A 15 11.49 4.25 6.10
C LYS A 15 11.13 5.62 6.65
N SER A 16 10.38 5.68 7.75
CA SER A 16 10.06 6.96 8.40
C SER A 16 11.14 7.41 9.37
N THR A 17 11.21 8.72 9.59
CA THR A 17 11.75 9.31 10.82
C THR A 17 10.69 9.21 11.92
N ARG A 18 11.13 9.03 13.17
CA ARG A 18 10.24 8.76 14.30
C ARG A 18 9.20 9.89 14.47
N GLY A 19 7.92 9.57 14.26
CA GLY A 19 6.79 10.50 14.44
C GLY A 19 6.07 10.90 13.15
N GLU A 20 6.66 10.66 11.98
CA GLU A 20 6.00 10.96 10.70
C GLU A 20 5.09 9.82 10.23
N LYS A 21 3.95 10.21 9.63
CA LYS A 21 3.01 9.30 9.00
C LYS A 21 3.49 8.98 7.58
N THR A 22 4.37 8.00 7.48
CA THR A 22 4.86 7.47 6.19
C THR A 22 4.17 6.14 5.88
N PRO A 23 3.58 5.96 4.69
CA PRO A 23 3.10 4.66 4.22
C PRO A 23 4.23 3.64 4.15
N ASP A 24 3.92 2.35 4.28
CA ASP A 24 4.95 1.30 4.28
C ASP A 24 5.75 1.20 2.94
N TYR A 25 5.09 1.38 1.79
CA TYR A 25 5.73 1.23 0.47
C TYR A 25 5.26 2.25 -0.58
N LEU A 26 6.15 2.58 -1.51
CA LEU A 26 5.84 3.19 -2.81
C LEU A 26 5.92 2.11 -3.88
N VAL A 27 4.91 2.01 -4.73
CA VAL A 27 4.90 1.09 -5.87
C VAL A 27 4.75 1.89 -7.14
N ARG A 28 5.64 1.65 -8.11
CA ARG A 28 5.61 2.30 -9.41
C ARG A 28 4.90 1.43 -10.42
N THR A 29 4.05 2.06 -11.22
CA THR A 29 3.35 1.40 -12.33
C THR A 29 3.35 2.29 -13.56
N LYS A 30 3.07 1.71 -14.71
CA LYS A 30 2.89 2.47 -15.97
C LYS A 30 1.71 3.46 -15.90
N GLU A 31 0.72 3.21 -15.04
CA GLU A 31 -0.46 4.06 -14.87
C GLU A 31 -0.28 5.17 -13.82
N GLY A 32 0.88 5.19 -13.16
CA GLY A 32 1.20 6.12 -12.09
C GLY A 32 1.52 5.44 -10.77
N ASP A 33 2.24 6.18 -9.95
CA ASP A 33 2.73 5.72 -8.66
C ASP A 33 1.61 5.68 -7.62
N PHE A 34 1.68 4.70 -6.72
CA PHE A 34 0.76 4.61 -5.60
C PHE A 34 1.48 4.18 -4.33
N VAL A 35 0.93 4.60 -3.20
CA VAL A 35 1.45 4.25 -1.88
C VAL A 35 0.62 3.13 -1.27
N VAL A 36 1.32 2.21 -0.61
CA VAL A 36 0.76 1.03 0.02
C VAL A 36 1.05 1.07 1.50
N GLU A 37 -0.01 0.88 2.28
CA GLU A 37 0.07 0.61 3.71
C GLU A 37 -0.32 -0.84 3.97
N ILE A 38 0.53 -1.58 4.68
CA ILE A 38 0.25 -2.95 5.14
C ILE A 38 -0.29 -2.87 6.57
N GLY A 39 -1.55 -3.26 6.77
CA GLY A 39 -2.26 -2.95 8.01
C GLY A 39 -3.27 -3.98 8.49
N GLY A 40 -3.35 -4.13 9.82
CA GLY A 40 -4.36 -4.94 10.50
C GLY A 40 -5.70 -4.21 10.71
N LYS A 41 -6.50 -4.73 11.65
CA LYS A 41 -7.89 -4.27 11.94
C LYS A 41 -8.00 -2.75 12.16
N GLY A 42 -6.97 -2.10 12.75
CA GLY A 42 -6.98 -0.67 13.10
C GLY A 42 -6.37 0.33 12.09
N LYS A 43 -5.70 -0.12 11.01
CA LYS A 43 -5.13 0.84 10.02
C LYS A 43 -6.22 1.35 9.07
N GLY A 44 -6.19 2.63 8.71
CA GLY A 44 -7.24 3.30 7.92
C GLY A 44 -6.74 4.57 7.23
N ARG A 45 -7.65 5.36 6.63
CA ARG A 45 -7.34 6.60 5.85
C ARG A 45 -6.40 7.58 6.58
N LEU A 46 -6.47 7.62 7.90
CA LEU A 46 -5.64 8.49 8.74
C LEU A 46 -4.13 8.21 8.60
N GLN A 47 -3.73 7.02 8.14
CA GLN A 47 -2.32 6.71 7.86
C GLN A 47 -1.76 7.51 6.67
N PHE A 48 -2.64 8.02 5.79
CA PHE A 48 -2.26 8.84 4.65
C PHE A 48 -2.46 10.34 4.88
N LYS A 49 -2.66 10.78 6.13
CA LYS A 49 -2.83 12.20 6.44
C LYS A 49 -1.52 12.95 6.12
N GLY A 50 -1.58 13.91 5.20
CA GLY A 50 -0.42 14.69 4.74
C GLY A 50 0.29 14.12 3.49
N ILE A 51 -0.12 12.94 3.01
CA ILE A 51 0.42 12.30 1.80
C ILE A 51 -0.28 12.86 0.57
N LYS A 52 0.49 13.34 -0.43
CA LYS A 52 -0.03 14.06 -1.61
C LYS A 52 -0.40 13.13 -2.77
N GLU A 53 0.03 11.88 -2.71
CA GLU A 53 -0.19 10.87 -3.73
C GLU A 53 -1.68 10.60 -3.89
N ASN A 54 -2.14 10.58 -5.15
CA ASN A 54 -3.56 10.45 -5.46
C ASN A 54 -4.06 9.02 -5.24
N ARG A 55 -3.23 8.02 -5.57
CA ARG A 55 -3.56 6.60 -5.40
C ARG A 55 -2.98 6.08 -4.07
N LYS A 56 -3.86 5.72 -3.14
CA LYS A 56 -3.55 5.23 -1.80
C LYS A 56 -4.30 3.93 -1.53
N MET A 57 -3.59 2.88 -1.14
CA MET A 57 -4.17 1.56 -0.91
C MET A 57 -3.75 0.97 0.43
N ILE A 58 -4.68 0.33 1.13
CA ILE A 58 -4.38 -0.42 2.36
C ILE A 58 -4.54 -1.90 2.06
N PHE A 59 -3.51 -2.68 2.32
CA PHE A 59 -3.56 -4.13 2.21
C PHE A 59 -3.55 -4.78 3.59
N ALA A 60 -4.40 -5.79 3.78
CA ALA A 60 -4.54 -6.51 5.03
C ALA A 60 -4.50 -8.02 4.78
N HIS A 61 -4.06 -8.79 5.78
CA HIS A 61 -4.09 -10.25 5.70
C HIS A 61 -5.54 -10.82 5.68
N ALA A 62 -6.53 -10.03 6.09
CA ALA A 62 -7.92 -10.46 6.13
C ALA A 62 -8.50 -10.68 4.71
N ALA A 63 -9.30 -11.74 4.56
CA ALA A 63 -10.03 -12.08 3.32
C ALA A 63 -11.20 -11.14 2.97
N ARG A 64 -11.35 -10.00 3.67
CA ARG A 64 -12.44 -9.06 3.42
C ARG A 64 -11.99 -7.94 2.50
N VAL A 65 -12.69 -7.80 1.38
CA VAL A 65 -12.68 -6.59 0.57
C VAL A 65 -13.64 -5.60 1.25
N GLY A 66 -13.11 -4.47 1.70
CA GLY A 66 -13.91 -3.32 2.13
C GLY A 66 -13.44 -2.09 1.38
N ASP A 67 -14.16 -0.96 1.45
CA ASP A 67 -13.93 0.22 0.59
C ASP A 67 -12.46 0.58 0.39
N LEU A 68 -11.68 0.62 1.48
CA LEU A 68 -10.27 1.03 1.51
C LEU A 68 -9.26 -0.10 1.68
N LYS A 69 -9.73 -1.31 2.05
CA LYS A 69 -8.87 -2.44 2.39
C LYS A 69 -8.99 -3.51 1.32
N ARG A 70 -7.85 -3.97 0.82
CA ARG A 70 -7.75 -5.10 -0.10
C ARG A 70 -6.97 -6.24 0.56
N PRO A 71 -7.33 -7.50 0.30
CA PRO A 71 -6.52 -8.64 0.75
C PRO A 71 -5.09 -8.57 0.19
N LEU A 72 -4.10 -8.86 1.04
CA LEU A 72 -2.67 -8.74 0.70
C LEU A 72 -2.26 -9.61 -0.50
N PHE A 73 -2.91 -10.75 -0.71
CA PHE A 73 -2.62 -11.62 -1.85
C PHE A 73 -3.06 -11.02 -3.19
N LEU A 74 -3.93 -10.01 -3.21
CA LEU A 74 -4.30 -9.30 -4.44
C LEU A 74 -3.23 -8.29 -4.91
N LEU A 75 -2.20 -8.05 -4.09
CA LEU A 75 -1.16 -7.06 -4.39
C LEU A 75 -0.39 -7.36 -5.69
N GLY A 76 -0.39 -8.61 -6.18
CA GLY A 76 0.22 -8.99 -7.46
C GLY A 76 -0.67 -8.76 -8.69
N PHE A 77 -1.94 -8.39 -8.51
CA PHE A 77 -2.94 -8.27 -9.58
C PHE A 77 -3.32 -6.81 -9.87
N LEU A 78 -2.39 -5.88 -9.66
CA LEU A 78 -2.63 -4.44 -9.75
C LEU A 78 -2.49 -3.96 -11.20
N THR A 79 -3.39 -4.43 -12.06
CA THR A 79 -3.47 -3.98 -13.46
C THR A 79 -3.96 -2.55 -13.55
#